data_AF-A0A956QDP6-F1
#
_entry.id   AF-A0A956QDP6-F1
#
_cell.length_a   1.000
_cell.length_b   1.000
_cell.length_c   1.000
_cell.angle_alpha   90.00
_cell.angle_beta   90.00
_cell.angle_gamma   90.00
#
_symmetry.space_group_name_H-M   'P 1'
#
loop_
_entity.id
_entity.type
_entity.pdbx_description
1 polymer ?
#
loop_
_entity_poly.entity_id
_entity_poly.type
_entity_poly.pdbx_seq_one_letter_code
_entity_poly.pdbx_strand_id
1 'polypeptide(L)'
;DYQTKLPAIERLTSLENIEPQARQAICRDLSVLPRPVLELLAEDGLRVVAVAPGQELADTGYYTSPDPGRYGQMLDQGRDLFEREAAAVKAEQAPASDESDSFAAAMSAYWSVQELSERLNKKFVEQKLGFTTVLCREGMSFQQLAGSKAVESPLEKQAFRQALERLNGQNLVLDGDQMTATEGVLAVPYVYHKGRPIPESLQQLSRVKNADYVEAALGIHNSDERVIILHSSYVLDPAKEVGHYRVTIHELGHAIDHALERALGPGHRQAIDGFFAEDKAAGRFLTERASDNVREYFAEAVEAFFTLPLPDGFDGYKTANNRLELKRQRPELFAYLEQAFAALSNRPAALEAVS
;
A
#
# COMPACT_ATOMS: atom_id res chain seq x y z
N ASP A 1 14.50 -20.23 17.37
CA ASP A 1 14.06 -19.78 16.05
C ASP A 1 13.69 -18.29 16.04
N TYR A 2 12.80 -17.79 16.91
CA TYR A 2 12.38 -16.37 16.94
C TYR A 2 13.51 -15.31 16.74
N GLN A 3 14.63 -15.44 17.45
CA GLN A 3 15.76 -14.51 17.36
C GLN A 3 16.35 -14.37 15.95
N THR A 4 16.29 -15.43 15.13
CA THR A 4 16.79 -15.39 13.75
C THR A 4 15.79 -14.74 12.78
N LYS A 5 14.51 -14.70 13.15
CA LYS A 5 13.41 -14.08 12.38
C LYS A 5 13.19 -12.61 12.75
N LEU A 6 13.62 -12.21 13.96
CA LEU A 6 13.38 -10.87 14.51
C LEU A 6 13.73 -9.73 13.54
N PRO A 7 14.89 -9.73 12.84
CA PRO A 7 15.20 -8.65 11.89
C PRO A 7 14.20 -8.53 10.73
N ALA A 8 13.70 -9.65 10.20
CA ALA A 8 12.69 -9.63 9.14
C ALA A 8 11.34 -9.14 9.67
N ILE A 9 10.94 -9.57 10.87
CA ILE A 9 9.73 -9.11 11.56
C ILE A 9 9.80 -7.60 11.84
N GLU A 10 10.93 -7.09 12.30
CA GLU A 10 11.12 -5.65 12.54
C GLU A 10 11.04 -4.83 11.25
N ARG A 11 11.50 -5.37 10.10
CA ARG A 11 11.35 -4.71 8.80
C ARG A 11 9.92 -4.78 8.27
N LEU A 12 9.21 -5.88 8.51
CA LEU A 12 7.81 -6.04 8.10
C LEU A 12 6.87 -5.17 8.90
N THR A 13 7.21 -4.83 10.14
CA THR A 13 6.21 -4.30 11.06
C THR A 13 6.48 -2.83 11.36
N SER A 14 5.46 -1.98 11.19
CA SER A 14 5.48 -0.61 11.69
C SER A 14 4.47 -0.49 12.82
N LEU A 15 4.92 -0.90 14.00
CA LEU A 15 4.11 -1.06 15.21
C LEU A 15 4.38 0.06 16.20
N GLU A 16 4.70 1.23 15.68
CA GLU A 16 4.76 2.46 16.46
C GLU A 16 3.31 2.83 16.82
N ASN A 17 3.07 3.15 18.10
CA ASN A 17 1.77 3.58 18.63
C ASN A 17 0.69 2.49 18.77
N ILE A 18 1.03 1.21 18.69
CA ILE A 18 0.09 0.13 19.08
C ILE A 18 0.38 -0.38 20.50
N GLU A 19 -0.64 -0.93 21.15
CA GLU A 19 -0.48 -1.46 22.50
C GLU A 19 0.54 -2.62 22.54
N PRO A 20 1.35 -2.74 23.61
CA PRO A 20 2.37 -3.79 23.72
C PRO A 20 1.83 -5.22 23.52
N GLN A 21 0.59 -5.49 23.95
CA GLN A 21 -0.04 -6.80 23.79
C GLN A 21 -0.37 -7.10 22.32
N ALA A 22 -0.95 -6.13 21.60
CA ALA A 22 -1.21 -6.25 20.17
C ALA A 22 0.09 -6.47 19.38
N ARG A 23 1.15 -5.72 19.73
CA ARG A 23 2.49 -5.89 19.15
C ARG A 23 3.03 -7.30 19.37
N GLN A 24 2.94 -7.80 20.59
CA GLN A 24 3.40 -9.15 20.92
C GLN A 24 2.61 -10.22 20.15
N ALA A 25 1.31 -10.03 19.99
CA ALA A 25 0.45 -10.95 19.26
C ALA A 25 0.81 -10.97 17.76
N ILE A 26 0.94 -9.82 17.10
CA ILE A 26 1.39 -9.71 15.71
C ILE A 26 2.76 -10.37 15.51
N CYS A 27 3.72 -10.11 16.39
CA CYS A 27 5.06 -10.72 16.31
C CYS A 27 5.02 -12.24 16.48
N ARG A 28 4.17 -12.75 17.39
CA ARG A 28 3.96 -14.19 17.57
C ARG A 28 3.37 -14.80 16.30
N ASP A 29 2.37 -14.17 15.70
CA ASP A 29 1.74 -14.59 14.45
C ASP A 29 2.75 -14.61 13.30
N LEU A 30 3.54 -13.56 13.12
CA LEU A 30 4.61 -13.54 12.11
C LEU A 30 5.66 -14.63 12.34
N SER A 31 5.97 -14.96 13.59
CA SER A 31 7.02 -15.91 13.93
C SER A 31 6.73 -17.36 13.50
N VAL A 32 5.47 -17.70 13.20
CA VAL A 32 5.09 -19.04 12.71
C VAL A 32 5.52 -19.26 11.26
N LEU A 33 5.65 -18.19 10.46
CA LEU A 33 6.09 -18.28 9.07
C LEU A 33 7.56 -18.70 8.99
N PRO A 34 7.98 -19.42 7.94
CA PRO A 34 9.40 -19.68 7.67
C PRO A 34 10.18 -18.38 7.47
N ARG A 35 11.42 -18.33 7.97
CA ARG A 35 12.28 -17.13 7.86
C ARG A 35 12.43 -16.63 6.42
N PRO A 36 12.70 -17.49 5.39
CA PRO A 36 12.85 -17.01 4.03
C PRO A 36 11.59 -16.34 3.46
N VAL A 37 10.40 -16.76 3.92
CA VAL A 37 9.14 -16.14 3.51
C VAL A 37 9.03 -14.74 4.11
N LEU A 38 9.36 -14.58 5.41
CA LEU A 38 9.38 -13.26 6.04
C LEU A 38 10.40 -12.32 5.39
N GLU A 39 11.59 -12.83 5.03
CA GLU A 39 12.62 -12.06 4.33
C GLU A 39 12.13 -11.61 2.96
N LEU A 40 11.56 -12.53 2.16
CA LEU A 40 10.98 -12.21 0.86
C LEU A 40 9.90 -11.13 0.95
N LEU A 41 8.96 -11.24 1.89
CA LEU A 41 7.90 -10.24 2.06
C LEU A 41 8.49 -8.89 2.51
N ALA A 42 9.49 -8.89 3.38
CA ALA A 42 10.15 -7.67 3.84
C ALA A 42 10.93 -6.96 2.72
N GLU A 43 11.63 -7.73 1.89
CA GLU A 43 12.39 -7.27 0.71
C GLU A 43 11.47 -6.76 -0.39
N ASP A 44 10.32 -7.40 -0.57
CA ASP A 44 9.22 -6.89 -1.38
C ASP A 44 8.60 -5.62 -0.78
N GLY A 45 9.06 -5.13 0.36
CA GLY A 45 8.59 -3.87 0.94
C GLY A 45 7.23 -3.96 1.62
N LEU A 46 6.70 -5.18 1.85
CA LEU A 46 5.47 -5.37 2.62
C LEU A 46 5.61 -4.71 4.00
N ARG A 47 4.53 -4.08 4.45
CA ARG A 47 4.39 -3.56 5.82
C ARG A 47 3.13 -4.09 6.49
N VAL A 48 3.23 -4.41 7.77
CA VAL A 48 2.12 -4.79 8.65
C VAL A 48 1.95 -3.68 9.68
N VAL A 49 0.73 -3.16 9.73
CA VAL A 49 0.35 -2.00 10.53
C VAL A 49 -0.93 -2.35 11.27
N ALA A 50 -1.07 -1.89 12.51
CA ALA A 50 -2.34 -1.96 13.22
C ALA A 50 -2.89 -0.55 13.47
N VAL A 51 -4.20 -0.39 13.28
CA VAL A 51 -4.95 0.83 13.61
C VAL A 51 -5.83 0.56 14.82
N ALA A 52 -5.84 1.48 15.78
CA ALA A 52 -6.73 1.42 16.94
C ALA A 52 -8.08 2.10 16.64
N PRO A 53 -9.14 1.83 17.44
CA PRO A 53 -10.43 2.50 17.28
C PRO A 53 -10.30 4.02 17.18
N GLY A 54 -10.93 4.61 16.16
CA GLY A 54 -10.88 6.05 15.88
C GLY A 54 -9.57 6.58 15.28
N GLN A 55 -8.60 5.72 14.95
CA GLN A 55 -7.40 6.11 14.21
C GLN A 55 -7.57 5.96 12.70
N GLU A 56 -6.75 6.71 11.96
CA GLU A 56 -6.53 6.47 10.54
C GLU A 56 -5.13 5.90 10.28
N LEU A 57 -4.87 5.39 9.07
CA LEU A 57 -3.55 4.87 8.71
C LEU A 57 -2.45 5.93 8.88
N ALA A 58 -2.74 7.21 8.61
CA ALA A 58 -1.80 8.32 8.79
C ALA A 58 -1.47 8.61 10.27
N ASP A 59 -2.20 8.05 11.24
CA ASP A 59 -1.88 8.13 12.66
C ASP A 59 -0.84 7.11 13.12
N THR A 60 -0.57 6.11 12.28
CA THR A 60 0.37 5.01 12.58
C THR A 60 1.80 5.33 12.15
N GLY A 61 2.75 4.47 12.53
CA GLY A 61 4.12 4.52 12.01
C GLY A 61 4.27 4.08 10.56
N TYR A 62 3.21 3.65 9.87
CA TYR A 62 3.29 3.20 8.47
C TYR A 62 3.95 4.25 7.59
N TYR A 63 3.65 5.51 7.89
CA TYR A 63 4.22 6.65 7.22
C TYR A 63 4.91 7.58 8.21
N THR A 64 6.23 7.67 8.07
CA THR A 64 7.01 8.68 8.78
C THR A 64 6.94 9.98 7.98
N SER A 65 6.16 10.94 8.49
CA SER A 65 6.21 12.31 7.99
C SER A 65 7.65 12.81 8.00
N PRO A 66 8.14 13.40 6.89
CA PRO A 66 9.44 14.05 6.92
C PRO A 66 9.43 15.14 7.98
N ASP A 67 10.55 15.31 8.66
CA ASP A 67 10.75 16.48 9.50
C ASP A 67 10.76 17.76 8.63
N PRO A 68 10.51 18.95 9.20
CA PRO A 68 10.42 20.17 8.41
C PRO A 68 11.66 20.49 7.56
N GLY A 69 12.86 20.11 8.03
CA GLY A 69 14.11 20.32 7.31
C GLY A 69 14.21 19.42 6.08
N ARG A 70 13.97 18.11 6.27
CA ARG A 70 13.91 17.15 5.17
C ARG A 70 12.81 17.49 4.18
N TYR A 71 11.62 17.87 4.65
CA TYR A 71 10.53 18.26 3.77
C TYR A 71 10.89 19.49 2.93
N GLY A 72 11.55 20.49 3.52
CA GLY A 72 12.08 21.63 2.79
C GLY A 72 13.07 21.24 1.68
N GLN A 73 13.98 20.29 1.96
CA GLN A 73 14.91 19.76 0.95
C GLN A 73 14.16 19.01 -0.16
N MET A 74 13.13 18.24 0.18
CA MET A 74 12.31 17.54 -0.82
C MET A 74 11.58 18.54 -1.73
N LEU A 75 11.04 19.63 -1.19
CA LEU A 75 10.40 20.69 -1.98
C LEU A 75 11.39 21.34 -2.96
N ASP A 76 12.62 21.63 -2.51
CA ASP A 76 13.66 22.18 -3.39
C ASP A 76 14.08 21.18 -4.47
N GLN A 77 14.30 19.91 -4.12
CA GLN A 77 14.60 18.85 -5.08
C GLN A 77 13.48 18.67 -6.11
N GLY A 78 12.22 18.74 -5.65
CA GLY A 78 11.05 18.66 -6.50
C GLY A 78 10.96 19.83 -7.48
N ARG A 79 11.26 21.06 -7.02
CA ARG A 79 11.31 22.25 -7.87
C ARG A 79 12.40 22.13 -8.94
N ASP A 80 13.63 21.79 -8.53
CA ASP A 80 14.76 21.69 -9.45
C ASP A 80 14.52 20.58 -10.51
N LEU A 81 13.89 19.48 -10.10
CA LEU A 81 13.43 18.43 -11.01
C LEU A 81 12.35 18.96 -11.96
N PHE A 82 11.36 19.70 -11.46
CA PHE A 82 10.32 20.31 -12.30
C PHE A 82 10.96 21.16 -13.40
N GLU A 83 11.77 22.14 -13.02
CA GLU A 83 12.39 23.08 -13.95
C GLU A 83 13.22 22.37 -15.03
N ARG A 84 13.94 21.32 -14.66
CA ARG A 84 14.71 20.50 -15.61
C ARG A 84 13.82 19.75 -16.59
N GLU A 85 12.77 19.07 -16.13
CA GLU A 85 11.88 18.31 -17.01
C GLU A 85 11.06 19.25 -17.93
N ALA A 86 10.61 20.39 -17.41
CA ALA A 86 9.92 21.41 -18.21
C ALA A 86 10.83 21.96 -19.33
N ALA A 87 12.10 22.25 -19.02
CA ALA A 87 13.07 22.67 -20.03
C ALA A 87 13.35 21.57 -21.08
N ALA A 88 13.42 20.30 -20.65
CA ALA A 88 13.63 19.16 -21.55
C ALA A 88 12.46 18.99 -22.53
N VAL A 89 11.21 19.00 -22.05
CA VAL A 89 10.02 18.91 -22.90
C VAL A 89 9.98 20.07 -23.90
N LYS A 90 10.27 21.30 -23.47
CA LYS A 90 10.35 22.46 -24.38
C LYS A 90 11.42 22.31 -25.46
N ALA A 91 12.59 21.78 -25.11
CA ALA A 91 13.68 21.59 -26.06
C ALA A 91 13.36 20.51 -27.11
N GLU A 92 12.63 19.47 -26.72
CA GLU A 92 12.17 18.41 -27.62
C GLU A 92 11.06 18.88 -28.57
N GLN A 93 10.32 19.92 -28.18
CA GLN A 93 9.25 20.55 -28.98
C GLN A 93 9.72 21.65 -29.94
N ALA A 94 11.01 21.67 -30.30
CA ALA A 94 11.54 22.60 -31.29
C ALA A 94 10.63 22.68 -32.54
N PRO A 95 10.41 23.88 -33.11
CA PRO A 95 9.23 24.17 -33.92
C PRO A 95 9.19 23.32 -35.19
N ALA A 96 8.32 22.31 -35.19
CA ALA A 96 7.97 21.58 -36.40
C ALA A 96 7.00 22.43 -37.23
N SER A 97 7.56 23.22 -38.15
CA SER A 97 6.97 23.76 -39.39
C SER A 97 5.64 24.54 -39.32
N ASP A 98 5.70 25.78 -39.79
CA ASP A 98 4.59 26.71 -40.08
C ASP A 98 3.63 27.01 -38.92
N GLU A 99 3.89 28.14 -38.23
CA GLU A 99 2.99 28.81 -37.27
C GLU A 99 1.58 29.11 -37.83
N SER A 100 1.33 28.86 -39.13
CA SER A 100 0.02 29.05 -39.75
C SER A 100 -1.00 27.95 -39.43
N ASP A 101 -0.60 26.79 -38.90
CA ASP A 101 -1.55 25.74 -38.47
C ASP A 101 -1.84 25.86 -36.96
N SER A 102 -2.88 26.66 -36.64
CA SER A 102 -3.33 26.89 -35.27
C SER A 102 -3.80 25.62 -34.56
N PHE A 103 -4.23 24.59 -35.29
CA PHE A 103 -4.63 23.31 -34.71
C PHE A 103 -3.41 22.48 -34.31
N ALA A 104 -2.41 22.37 -35.19
CA ALA A 104 -1.18 21.66 -34.87
C ALA A 104 -0.45 22.28 -33.66
N ALA A 105 -0.40 23.61 -33.59
CA ALA A 105 0.18 24.32 -32.45
C ALA A 105 -0.58 24.04 -31.14
N ALA A 106 -1.91 24.08 -31.17
CA ALA A 106 -2.75 23.77 -30.00
C ALA A 106 -2.59 22.32 -29.53
N MET A 107 -2.49 21.38 -30.48
CA MET A 107 -2.26 19.96 -30.17
C MET A 107 -0.86 19.73 -29.59
N SER A 108 0.18 20.36 -30.13
CA SER A 108 1.53 20.28 -29.56
C SER A 108 1.59 20.79 -28.12
N ALA A 109 0.92 21.92 -27.85
CA ALA A 109 0.81 22.46 -26.50
C ALA A 109 -0.02 21.55 -25.56
N TYR A 110 -1.07 20.89 -26.06
CA TYR A 110 -1.81 19.92 -25.26
C TYR A 110 -0.93 18.74 -24.84
N TRP A 111 -0.14 18.22 -25.77
CA TRP A 111 0.67 17.02 -25.57
C TRP A 111 1.88 17.31 -24.68
N SER A 112 2.45 18.51 -24.77
CA SER A 112 3.56 18.96 -23.89
C SER A 112 3.19 18.86 -22.42
N VAL A 113 1.98 19.32 -22.08
CA VAL A 113 1.44 19.36 -20.72
C VAL A 113 1.26 17.94 -20.17
N GLN A 114 0.75 17.01 -20.99
CA GLN A 114 0.59 15.60 -20.59
C GLN A 114 1.93 14.91 -20.40
N GLU A 115 2.84 15.07 -21.36
CA GLU A 115 4.16 14.47 -21.31
C GLU A 115 4.97 14.97 -20.10
N LEU A 116 4.91 16.27 -19.81
CA LEU A 116 5.55 16.83 -18.62
C LEU A 116 4.96 16.23 -17.34
N SER A 117 3.63 16.15 -17.23
CA SER A 117 2.95 15.54 -16.08
C SER A 117 3.36 14.08 -15.87
N GLU A 118 3.42 13.28 -16.93
CA GLU A 118 3.85 11.88 -16.87
C GLU A 118 5.32 11.74 -16.44
N ARG A 119 6.22 12.54 -17.03
CA ARG A 119 7.65 12.56 -16.67
C ARG A 119 7.84 12.96 -15.20
N LEU A 120 7.14 13.98 -14.73
CA LEU A 120 7.21 14.43 -13.34
C LEU A 120 6.72 13.36 -12.37
N ASN A 121 5.53 12.78 -12.59
CA ASN A 121 5.01 11.73 -11.71
C ASN A 121 5.97 10.53 -11.65
N LYS A 122 6.50 10.10 -12.80
CA LYS A 122 7.50 9.03 -12.84
C LYS A 122 8.75 9.38 -12.03
N LYS A 123 9.30 10.58 -12.22
CA LYS A 123 10.52 11.02 -11.53
C LYS A 123 10.31 11.25 -10.03
N PHE A 124 9.14 11.76 -9.61
CA PHE A 124 8.79 11.89 -8.20
C PHE A 124 8.68 10.52 -7.51
N VAL A 125 8.18 9.50 -8.20
CA VAL A 125 8.16 8.11 -7.70
C VAL A 125 9.58 7.53 -7.64
N GLU A 126 10.36 7.63 -8.72
CA GLU A 126 11.74 7.12 -8.79
C GLU A 126 12.63 7.73 -7.69
N GLN A 127 12.44 9.02 -7.38
CA GLN A 127 13.21 9.74 -6.35
C GLN A 127 12.55 9.71 -4.97
N LYS A 128 11.43 9.02 -4.80
CA LYS A 128 10.68 8.89 -3.53
C LYS A 128 10.34 10.26 -2.92
N LEU A 129 9.97 11.22 -3.77
CA LEU A 129 9.59 12.58 -3.37
C LEU A 129 8.12 12.68 -2.97
N GLY A 130 7.26 11.75 -3.43
CA GLY A 130 5.86 11.64 -3.02
C GLY A 130 4.93 12.76 -3.51
N PHE A 131 5.41 13.66 -4.37
CA PHE A 131 4.57 14.69 -5.00
C PHE A 131 3.76 14.09 -6.15
N THR A 132 2.60 14.67 -6.40
CA THR A 132 1.74 14.36 -7.55
C THR A 132 1.66 15.58 -8.47
N THR A 133 1.07 15.44 -9.65
CA THR A 133 0.80 16.59 -10.53
C THR A 133 -0.69 16.79 -10.78
N VAL A 134 -1.11 18.03 -10.98
CA VAL A 134 -2.44 18.39 -11.46
C VAL A 134 -2.30 19.21 -12.74
N LEU A 135 -3.15 18.91 -13.73
CA LEU A 135 -3.21 19.67 -14.97
C LEU A 135 -4.04 20.94 -14.75
N CYS A 136 -3.43 22.09 -15.02
CA CYS A 136 -3.99 23.42 -14.77
C CYS A 136 -3.87 24.26 -16.05
N ARG A 137 -4.59 23.84 -17.10
CA ARG A 137 -4.57 24.53 -18.40
C ARG A 137 -5.28 25.88 -18.37
N GLU A 138 -6.29 25.98 -17.52
CA GLU A 138 -6.98 27.21 -17.19
C GLU A 138 -6.56 27.61 -15.78
N GLY A 139 -6.56 28.91 -15.49
CA GLY A 139 -6.32 29.39 -14.12
C GLY A 139 -7.30 28.74 -13.15
N MET A 140 -6.82 28.34 -11.97
CA MET A 140 -7.64 27.72 -10.94
C MET A 140 -7.49 28.45 -9.62
N SER A 141 -8.53 28.39 -8.78
CA SER A 141 -8.47 28.99 -7.45
C SER A 141 -7.67 28.12 -6.47
N PHE A 142 -6.90 28.75 -5.58
CA PHE A 142 -6.19 28.08 -4.50
C PHE A 142 -7.16 27.38 -3.55
N GLN A 143 -8.30 28.01 -3.22
CA GLN A 143 -9.36 27.33 -2.45
C GLN A 143 -9.88 26.07 -3.16
N GLN A 144 -10.04 26.09 -4.49
CA GLN A 144 -10.48 24.91 -5.23
C GLN A 144 -9.45 23.78 -5.13
N LEU A 145 -8.16 24.07 -5.33
CA LEU A 145 -7.10 23.07 -5.18
C LEU A 145 -7.06 22.55 -3.75
N ALA A 146 -6.95 23.43 -2.75
CA ALA A 146 -6.88 23.06 -1.33
C ALA A 146 -8.11 22.23 -0.91
N GLY A 147 -9.31 22.59 -1.38
CA GLY A 147 -10.54 21.83 -1.15
C GLY A 147 -10.52 20.45 -1.79
N SER A 148 -10.02 20.31 -3.03
CA SER A 148 -9.88 19.01 -3.70
C SER A 148 -8.87 18.08 -2.99
N LYS A 149 -7.88 18.66 -2.33
CA LYS A 149 -6.89 17.98 -1.48
C LYS A 149 -7.31 17.94 0.00
N ALA A 150 -8.53 18.42 0.26
CA ALA A 150 -9.18 18.51 1.56
C ALA A 150 -8.24 18.96 2.69
N VAL A 151 -7.54 20.05 2.39
CA VAL A 151 -6.78 20.87 3.33
C VAL A 151 -7.75 21.88 3.92
N GLU A 152 -8.26 21.61 5.11
CA GLU A 152 -9.39 22.33 5.67
C GLU A 152 -8.98 23.46 6.61
N SER A 153 -8.02 23.22 7.50
CA SER A 153 -7.69 24.19 8.53
C SER A 153 -6.95 25.42 7.95
N PRO A 154 -7.20 26.63 8.47
CA PRO A 154 -6.50 27.84 7.99
C PRO A 154 -4.98 27.75 8.06
N LEU A 155 -4.45 27.11 9.11
CA LEU A 155 -3.01 26.93 9.30
C LEU A 155 -2.43 25.97 8.26
N GLU A 156 -3.10 24.83 8.01
CA GLU A 156 -2.66 23.87 6.99
C GLU A 156 -2.79 24.46 5.59
N LYS A 157 -3.83 25.25 5.30
CA LYS A 157 -3.96 25.98 4.03
C LYS A 157 -2.79 26.94 3.83
N GLN A 158 -2.38 27.67 4.85
CA GLN A 158 -1.22 28.56 4.76
C GLN A 158 0.07 27.78 4.49
N ALA A 159 0.31 26.69 5.23
CA ALA A 159 1.50 25.86 5.06
C ALA A 159 1.53 25.17 3.68
N PHE A 160 0.38 24.65 3.22
CA PHE A 160 0.20 24.08 1.90
C PHE A 160 0.45 25.09 0.80
N ARG A 161 -0.04 26.33 0.94
CA ARG A 161 0.25 27.42 -0.01
C ARG A 161 1.74 27.72 -0.12
N GLN A 162 2.43 27.85 1.02
CA GLN A 162 3.87 28.10 1.03
C GLN A 162 4.67 26.95 0.40
N ALA A 163 4.27 25.70 0.67
CA ALA A 163 4.88 24.53 0.05
C ALA A 163 4.63 24.50 -1.47
N LEU A 164 3.42 24.86 -1.91
CA LEU A 164 3.04 24.93 -3.33
C LEU A 164 3.85 26.00 -4.07
N GLU A 165 3.98 27.19 -3.49
CA GLU A 165 4.83 28.28 -4.00
C GLU A 165 6.29 27.85 -4.12
N ARG A 166 6.83 27.22 -3.08
CA ARG A 166 8.23 26.74 -3.08
C ARG A 166 8.48 25.63 -4.10
N LEU A 167 7.58 24.65 -4.19
CA LEU A 167 7.71 23.48 -5.07
C LEU A 167 7.62 23.86 -6.55
N ASN A 168 6.76 24.82 -6.90
CA ASN A 168 6.55 25.19 -8.30
C ASN A 168 7.45 26.36 -8.75
N GLY A 169 7.90 27.21 -7.82
CA GLY A 169 8.80 28.31 -8.12
C GLY A 169 8.25 29.23 -9.21
N GLN A 170 9.05 29.49 -10.24
CA GLN A 170 8.62 30.32 -11.38
C GLN A 170 7.49 29.70 -12.21
N ASN A 171 7.20 28.41 -12.04
CA ASN A 171 6.17 27.73 -12.81
C ASN A 171 4.74 28.06 -12.32
N LEU A 172 4.61 28.74 -11.18
CA LEU A 172 3.35 29.14 -10.57
C LEU A 172 3.27 30.66 -10.42
N VAL A 173 2.20 31.25 -10.95
CA VAL A 173 1.84 32.66 -10.71
C VAL A 173 0.62 32.70 -9.81
N LEU A 174 0.70 33.46 -8.72
CA LEU A 174 -0.40 33.67 -7.78
C LEU A 174 -0.84 35.13 -7.79
N ASP A 175 -2.12 35.36 -8.04
CA ASP A 175 -2.80 36.65 -7.87
C ASP A 175 -3.97 36.49 -6.89
N GLY A 176 -3.73 36.79 -5.62
CA GLY A 176 -4.68 36.55 -4.55
C GLY A 176 -5.00 35.06 -4.38
N ASP A 177 -6.22 34.66 -4.75
CA ASP A 177 -6.66 33.26 -4.76
C ASP A 177 -6.50 32.60 -6.14
N GLN A 178 -6.26 33.36 -7.20
CA GLN A 178 -6.09 32.80 -8.54
C GLN A 178 -4.68 32.27 -8.73
N MET A 179 -4.58 31.07 -9.32
CA MET A 179 -3.35 30.37 -9.60
C MET A 179 -3.26 30.07 -11.09
N THR A 180 -2.12 30.37 -11.71
CA THR A 180 -1.85 30.04 -13.10
C THR A 180 -0.56 29.24 -13.19
N ALA A 181 -0.63 28.06 -13.80
CA ALA A 181 0.54 27.25 -14.11
C ALA A 181 1.12 27.68 -15.46
N THR A 182 2.35 28.19 -15.47
CA THR A 182 3.00 28.65 -16.71
C THR A 182 3.22 27.51 -17.71
N GLU A 183 3.44 26.29 -17.20
CA GLU A 183 3.62 25.07 -18.00
C GLU A 183 2.32 24.25 -18.14
N GLY A 184 1.17 24.79 -17.71
CA GLY A 184 -0.10 24.05 -17.70
C GLY A 184 -0.16 22.87 -16.72
N VAL A 185 0.86 22.68 -15.89
CA VAL A 185 0.99 21.63 -14.86
C VAL A 185 1.41 22.27 -13.54
N LEU A 186 0.85 21.81 -12.43
CA LEU A 186 1.35 22.08 -11.07
C LEU A 186 1.80 20.79 -10.41
N ALA A 187 2.96 20.83 -9.76
CA ALA A 187 3.35 19.83 -8.79
C ALA A 187 2.67 20.14 -7.46
N VAL A 188 2.02 19.14 -6.89
CA VAL A 188 1.24 19.27 -5.66
C VAL A 188 2.09 18.80 -4.48
N PRO A 189 2.31 19.66 -3.46
CA PRO A 189 3.08 19.29 -2.28
C PRO A 189 2.27 18.33 -1.41
N TYR A 190 2.87 17.87 -0.31
CA TYR A 190 2.15 17.05 0.67
C TYR A 190 0.97 17.81 1.25
N VAL A 191 -0.11 17.08 1.48
CA VAL A 191 -1.26 17.54 2.26
C VAL A 191 -0.93 17.40 3.75
N TYR A 192 -1.79 17.91 4.63
CA TYR A 192 -1.55 17.86 6.06
C TYR A 192 -2.54 16.93 6.76
N HIS A 193 -2.04 16.19 7.74
CA HIS A 193 -2.82 15.38 8.66
C HIS A 193 -2.36 15.65 10.09
N LYS A 194 -3.23 16.26 10.90
CA LYS A 194 -2.92 16.68 12.27
C LYS A 194 -1.63 17.51 12.33
N GLY A 195 -1.47 18.45 11.39
CA GLY A 195 -0.29 19.31 11.28
C GLY A 195 0.98 18.66 10.72
N ARG A 196 0.94 17.40 10.27
CA ARG A 196 2.09 16.70 9.66
C ARG A 196 1.91 16.57 8.15
N PRO A 197 2.94 16.86 7.33
CA PRO A 197 2.86 16.68 5.89
C PRO A 197 2.85 15.20 5.49
N ILE A 198 1.82 14.76 4.75
CA ILE A 198 1.69 13.41 4.19
C ILE A 198 1.46 13.44 2.67
N PRO A 199 1.91 12.43 1.91
CA PRO A 199 1.67 12.35 0.47
C PRO A 199 0.17 12.25 0.21
N GLU A 200 -0.28 12.82 -0.91
CA GLU A 200 -1.69 12.79 -1.27
C GLU A 200 -2.24 11.36 -1.40
N SER A 201 -1.47 10.45 -2.03
CA SER A 201 -1.86 9.05 -2.19
C SER A 201 -2.17 8.39 -0.84
N LEU A 202 -1.37 8.68 0.17
CA LEU A 202 -1.58 8.17 1.51
C LEU A 202 -2.78 8.81 2.19
N GLN A 203 -3.03 10.10 2.00
CA GLN A 203 -4.23 10.74 2.57
C GLN A 203 -5.51 10.11 2.04
N GLN A 204 -5.56 9.84 0.74
CA GLN A 204 -6.69 9.15 0.12
C GLN A 204 -6.87 7.74 0.72
N LEU A 205 -5.78 6.99 0.85
CA LEU A 205 -5.79 5.67 1.47
C LEU A 205 -6.25 5.73 2.94
N SER A 206 -5.73 6.68 3.71
CA SER A 206 -6.01 6.88 5.15
C SER A 206 -7.49 7.15 5.41
N ARG A 207 -8.14 7.93 4.54
CA ARG A 207 -9.56 8.27 4.65
C ARG A 207 -10.48 7.10 4.35
N VAL A 208 -10.13 6.30 3.35
CA VAL A 208 -10.93 5.14 2.95
C VAL A 208 -10.70 3.98 3.92
N LYS A 209 -9.46 3.78 4.38
CA LYS A 209 -9.05 2.66 5.24
C LYS A 209 -8.79 3.12 6.68
N ASN A 210 -9.79 3.78 7.26
CA ASN A 210 -9.81 4.14 8.67
C ASN A 210 -10.13 2.91 9.56
N ALA A 211 -10.05 3.08 10.89
CA ALA A 211 -10.30 2.01 11.85
C ALA A 211 -11.67 1.33 11.65
N ASP A 212 -12.76 2.08 11.46
CA ASP A 212 -14.11 1.53 11.28
C ASP A 212 -14.21 0.65 10.03
N TYR A 213 -13.57 1.08 8.92
CA TYR A 213 -13.52 0.30 7.70
C TYR A 213 -12.70 -0.99 7.88
N VAL A 214 -11.55 -0.90 8.54
CA VAL A 214 -10.69 -2.05 8.83
C VAL A 214 -11.37 -3.01 9.81
N GLU A 215 -12.12 -2.49 10.78
CA GLU A 215 -12.93 -3.26 11.72
C GLU A 215 -14.00 -4.06 10.97
N ALA A 216 -14.77 -3.40 10.09
CA ALA A 216 -15.78 -4.08 9.29
C ALA A 216 -15.21 -5.18 8.37
N ALA A 217 -13.95 -5.02 7.93
CA ALA A 217 -13.23 -6.00 7.12
C ALA A 217 -12.43 -7.03 7.94
N LEU A 218 -12.34 -6.87 9.27
CA LEU A 218 -11.41 -7.54 10.21
C LEU A 218 -9.92 -7.23 9.97
N GLY A 219 -9.49 -7.22 8.71
CA GLY A 219 -8.15 -6.90 8.26
C GLY A 219 -8.18 -6.57 6.77
N ILE A 220 -7.12 -5.93 6.26
CA ILE A 220 -7.01 -5.57 4.85
C ILE A 220 -5.58 -5.79 4.37
N HIS A 221 -5.42 -6.61 3.35
CA HIS A 221 -4.25 -6.59 2.48
C HIS A 221 -4.45 -5.67 1.28
N ASN A 222 -3.58 -4.68 1.11
CA ASN A 222 -3.49 -3.82 -0.07
C ASN A 222 -2.24 -4.18 -0.89
N SER A 223 -2.41 -4.89 -1.99
CA SER A 223 -1.30 -5.35 -2.84
C SER A 223 -0.54 -4.20 -3.50
N ASP A 224 -1.24 -3.14 -3.93
CA ASP A 224 -0.62 -2.02 -4.67
C ASP A 224 0.34 -1.23 -3.79
N GLU A 225 -0.07 -0.98 -2.55
CA GLU A 225 0.69 -0.25 -1.54
C GLU A 225 1.57 -1.17 -0.69
N ARG A 226 1.50 -2.49 -0.93
CA ARG A 226 2.21 -3.53 -0.17
C ARG A 226 2.05 -3.33 1.34
N VAL A 227 0.80 -3.18 1.80
CA VAL A 227 0.49 -2.97 3.22
C VAL A 227 -0.64 -3.88 3.68
N ILE A 228 -0.45 -4.48 4.85
CA ILE A 228 -1.46 -5.13 5.66
C ILE A 228 -1.87 -4.16 6.77
N ILE A 229 -3.16 -3.86 6.85
CA ILE A 229 -3.76 -3.01 7.86
C ILE A 229 -4.66 -3.88 8.72
N LEU A 230 -4.36 -3.97 10.01
CA LEU A 230 -5.07 -4.78 10.99
C LEU A 230 -5.84 -3.88 11.95
N HIS A 231 -7.03 -4.29 12.37
CA HIS A 231 -7.70 -3.62 13.47
C HIS A 231 -7.15 -4.14 14.80
N SER A 232 -6.73 -3.26 15.71
CA SER A 232 -6.01 -3.67 16.94
C SER A 232 -6.84 -4.57 17.86
N SER A 233 -8.18 -4.51 17.79
CA SER A 233 -9.06 -5.38 18.58
C SER A 233 -9.00 -6.85 18.15
N TYR A 234 -8.58 -7.13 16.91
CA TYR A 234 -8.64 -8.47 16.33
C TYR A 234 -7.30 -9.18 16.21
N VAL A 235 -6.20 -8.51 16.57
CA VAL A 235 -4.87 -9.14 16.54
C VAL A 235 -4.54 -9.92 17.81
N LEU A 236 -5.32 -9.75 18.88
CA LEU A 236 -5.15 -10.51 20.12
C LEU A 236 -5.58 -11.97 19.93
N ASP A 237 -5.07 -12.85 20.80
CA ASP A 237 -5.40 -14.27 20.78
C ASP A 237 -5.59 -14.76 22.22
N PRO A 238 -6.84 -15.02 22.65
CA PRO A 238 -8.07 -14.78 21.89
C PRO A 238 -8.38 -13.28 21.76
N ALA A 239 -8.94 -12.88 20.62
CA ALA A 239 -9.64 -11.62 20.42
C ALA A 239 -11.08 -11.74 20.94
N LYS A 240 -11.65 -10.63 21.41
CA LYS A 240 -12.97 -10.64 22.06
C LYS A 240 -14.10 -10.99 21.09
N GLU A 241 -14.04 -10.48 19.86
CA GLU A 241 -15.10 -10.63 18.86
C GLU A 241 -14.88 -11.82 17.91
N VAL A 242 -13.61 -12.15 17.63
CA VAL A 242 -13.24 -13.18 16.63
C VAL A 242 -12.53 -14.39 17.24
N GLY A 243 -12.53 -14.52 18.57
CA GLY A 243 -12.00 -15.70 19.25
C GLY A 243 -10.53 -15.96 18.93
N HIS A 244 -10.21 -17.16 18.46
CA HIS A 244 -8.83 -17.55 18.13
C HIS A 244 -8.47 -17.33 16.65
N TYR A 245 -9.30 -16.62 15.90
CA TYR A 245 -9.04 -16.24 14.52
C TYR A 245 -7.74 -15.45 14.39
N ARG A 246 -6.85 -15.88 13.47
CA ARG A 246 -5.52 -15.31 13.33
C ARG A 246 -5.47 -14.38 12.13
N VAL A 247 -6.13 -13.23 12.26
CA VAL A 247 -6.28 -12.21 11.20
C VAL A 247 -4.93 -11.85 10.58
N THR A 248 -3.88 -11.69 11.39
CA THR A 248 -2.52 -11.40 10.90
C THR A 248 -2.04 -12.45 9.90
N ILE A 249 -2.26 -13.73 10.20
CA ILE A 249 -1.84 -14.84 9.33
C ILE A 249 -2.71 -14.91 8.09
N HIS A 250 -4.02 -14.67 8.22
CA HIS A 250 -4.93 -14.58 7.08
C HIS A 250 -4.48 -13.50 6.08
N GLU A 251 -4.26 -12.27 6.53
CA GLU A 251 -3.83 -11.18 5.64
C GLU A 251 -2.45 -11.42 5.03
N LEU A 252 -1.55 -12.08 5.76
CA LEU A 252 -0.28 -12.57 5.21
C LEU A 252 -0.50 -13.63 4.13
N GLY A 253 -1.55 -14.44 4.24
CA GLY A 253 -1.98 -15.38 3.20
C GLY A 253 -2.22 -14.70 1.87
N HIS A 254 -2.91 -13.55 1.85
CA HIS A 254 -3.07 -12.74 0.63
C HIS A 254 -1.73 -12.24 0.09
N ALA A 255 -0.85 -11.72 0.95
CA ALA A 255 0.48 -11.26 0.53
C ALA A 255 1.34 -12.40 -0.05
N ILE A 256 1.26 -13.59 0.57
CA ILE A 256 1.95 -14.80 0.12
C ILE A 256 1.40 -15.29 -1.23
N ASP A 257 0.09 -15.23 -1.45
CA ASP A 257 -0.53 -15.57 -2.75
C ASP A 257 0.09 -14.73 -3.87
N HIS A 258 0.15 -13.41 -3.69
CA HIS A 258 0.80 -12.52 -4.66
C HIS A 258 2.30 -12.80 -4.84
N ALA A 259 3.01 -13.11 -3.76
CA ALA A 259 4.43 -13.47 -3.84
C ALA A 259 4.65 -14.79 -4.61
N LEU A 260 3.78 -15.78 -4.40
CA LEU A 260 3.81 -17.07 -5.11
C LEU A 260 3.42 -16.92 -6.57
N GLU A 261 2.43 -16.09 -6.89
CA GLU A 261 2.03 -15.79 -8.27
C GLU A 261 3.20 -15.19 -9.06
N ARG A 262 3.96 -14.26 -8.47
CA ARG A 262 5.20 -13.74 -9.07
C ARG A 262 6.30 -14.80 -9.15
N ALA A 263 6.36 -15.71 -8.19
CA ALA A 263 7.45 -16.68 -8.08
C ALA A 263 7.31 -17.90 -8.99
N LEU A 264 6.10 -18.43 -9.09
CA LEU A 264 5.76 -19.67 -9.78
C LEU A 264 4.97 -19.39 -11.06
N GLY A 265 4.59 -18.14 -11.30
CA GLY A 265 3.85 -17.72 -12.48
C GLY A 265 2.44 -18.31 -12.52
N PRO A 266 1.88 -18.56 -13.73
CA PRO A 266 0.49 -18.97 -13.89
C PRO A 266 0.17 -20.34 -13.26
N GLY A 267 1.18 -21.18 -13.01
CA GLY A 267 0.98 -22.49 -12.37
C GLY A 267 0.41 -22.38 -10.95
N HIS A 268 0.79 -21.35 -10.19
CA HIS A 268 0.23 -21.11 -8.86
C HIS A 268 -1.27 -20.82 -8.92
N ARG A 269 -1.66 -19.86 -9.77
CA ARG A 269 -3.05 -19.44 -9.93
C ARG A 269 -3.93 -20.59 -10.42
N GLN A 270 -3.47 -21.35 -11.42
CA GLN A 270 -4.18 -22.52 -11.94
C GLN A 270 -4.41 -23.60 -10.87
N ALA A 271 -3.41 -23.88 -10.03
CA ALA A 271 -3.54 -24.88 -8.96
C ALA A 271 -4.60 -24.48 -7.94
N ILE A 272 -4.56 -23.23 -7.45
CA ILE A 272 -5.51 -22.75 -6.45
C ILE A 272 -6.92 -22.61 -7.04
N ASP A 273 -7.06 -22.16 -8.29
CA ASP A 273 -8.36 -22.11 -8.98
C ASP A 273 -8.99 -23.50 -9.11
N GLY A 274 -8.16 -24.52 -9.41
CA GLY A 274 -8.58 -25.92 -9.45
C GLY A 274 -9.10 -26.40 -8.09
N PHE A 275 -8.32 -26.21 -7.03
CA PHE A 275 -8.73 -26.61 -5.67
C PHE A 275 -10.01 -25.91 -5.22
N PHE A 276 -10.14 -24.61 -5.50
CA PHE A 276 -11.35 -23.85 -5.17
C PHE A 276 -12.57 -24.34 -5.93
N ALA A 277 -12.46 -24.62 -7.23
CA ALA A 277 -13.57 -25.13 -8.04
C ALA A 277 -14.05 -26.50 -7.54
N GLU A 278 -13.11 -27.39 -7.21
CA GLU A 278 -13.42 -28.69 -6.61
C GLU A 278 -14.14 -28.53 -5.26
N ASP A 279 -13.66 -27.64 -4.40
CA ASP A 279 -14.24 -27.45 -3.07
C ASP A 279 -15.60 -26.76 -3.09
N LYS A 280 -15.77 -25.84 -4.03
CA LYS A 280 -17.06 -25.22 -4.31
C LYS A 280 -18.09 -26.23 -4.77
N ALA A 281 -17.70 -27.15 -5.66
CA ALA A 281 -18.60 -28.20 -6.15
C ALA A 281 -18.94 -29.23 -5.05
N ALA A 282 -18.01 -29.51 -4.15
CA ALA A 282 -18.20 -30.48 -3.07
C ALA A 282 -18.75 -29.87 -1.76
N GLY A 283 -18.84 -28.54 -1.65
CA GLY A 283 -19.29 -27.85 -0.44
C GLY A 283 -18.39 -28.09 0.79
N ARG A 284 -17.07 -28.22 0.58
CA ARG A 284 -16.11 -28.69 1.60
C ARG A 284 -15.11 -27.63 2.08
N PHE A 285 -15.55 -26.38 2.12
CA PHE A 285 -14.75 -25.28 2.65
C PHE A 285 -14.53 -25.41 4.16
N LEU A 286 -13.34 -25.04 4.63
CA LEU A 286 -13.03 -25.02 6.07
C LEU A 286 -13.83 -23.93 6.82
N THR A 287 -14.14 -22.84 6.13
CA THR A 287 -14.88 -21.70 6.67
C THR A 287 -15.84 -21.16 5.61
N GLU A 288 -16.90 -20.44 6.02
CA GLU A 288 -17.81 -19.78 5.07
C GLU A 288 -17.08 -18.73 4.22
N ARG A 289 -16.15 -17.99 4.83
CA ARG A 289 -15.34 -16.96 4.18
C ARG A 289 -14.49 -17.52 3.02
N ALA A 290 -13.96 -18.73 3.16
CA ALA A 290 -13.22 -19.41 2.10
C ALA A 290 -14.05 -19.66 0.83
N SER A 291 -15.38 -19.56 0.89
CA SER A 291 -16.27 -19.74 -0.27
C SER A 291 -16.51 -18.45 -1.08
N ASP A 292 -16.16 -17.28 -0.53
CA ASP A 292 -16.45 -15.98 -1.13
C ASP A 292 -15.75 -15.83 -2.49
N ASN A 293 -14.44 -16.09 -2.52
CA ASN A 293 -13.64 -16.09 -3.72
C ASN A 293 -12.33 -16.86 -3.52
N VAL A 294 -11.59 -17.00 -4.61
CA VAL A 294 -10.38 -17.82 -4.65
C VAL A 294 -9.19 -17.27 -3.85
N ARG A 295 -9.11 -15.95 -3.64
CA ARG A 295 -8.06 -15.32 -2.83
C ARG A 295 -8.33 -15.57 -1.34
N GLU A 296 -9.57 -15.39 -0.91
CA GLU A 296 -10.03 -15.73 0.45
C GLU A 296 -9.83 -17.21 0.75
N TYR A 297 -10.17 -18.10 -0.20
CA TYR A 297 -9.91 -19.54 -0.08
C TYR A 297 -8.44 -19.85 0.23
N PHE A 298 -7.51 -19.21 -0.48
CA PHE A 298 -6.09 -19.42 -0.24
C PHE A 298 -5.64 -18.83 1.10
N ALA A 299 -6.08 -17.62 1.44
CA ALA A 299 -5.74 -16.97 2.70
C ALA A 299 -6.21 -17.77 3.93
N GLU A 300 -7.44 -18.30 3.90
CA GLU A 300 -7.99 -19.19 4.92
C GLU A 300 -7.18 -20.48 5.03
N ALA A 301 -6.75 -21.06 3.90
CA ALA A 301 -5.91 -22.25 3.90
C ALA A 301 -4.51 -21.98 4.49
N VAL A 302 -3.90 -20.82 4.21
CA VAL A 302 -2.62 -20.41 4.81
C VAL A 302 -2.77 -20.22 6.33
N GLU A 303 -3.84 -19.58 6.76
CA GLU A 303 -4.15 -19.43 8.18
C GLU A 303 -4.30 -20.79 8.86
N ALA A 304 -5.16 -21.66 8.32
CA ALA A 304 -5.33 -23.01 8.84
C ALA A 304 -3.99 -23.76 8.90
N PHE A 305 -3.17 -23.65 7.86
CA PHE A 305 -1.88 -24.33 7.80
C PHE A 305 -0.95 -23.95 8.97
N PHE A 306 -0.97 -22.71 9.43
CA PHE A 306 -0.12 -22.23 10.52
C PHE A 306 -0.79 -22.22 11.90
N THR A 307 -2.10 -22.42 11.96
CA THR A 307 -2.86 -22.45 13.23
C THR A 307 -2.94 -23.87 13.79
N LEU A 308 -2.57 -24.04 15.06
CA LEU A 308 -2.72 -25.30 15.78
C LEU A 308 -4.13 -25.44 16.37
N PRO A 309 -4.66 -26.66 16.51
CA PRO A 309 -5.93 -26.86 17.20
C PRO A 309 -5.82 -26.42 18.66
N LEU A 310 -6.88 -25.81 19.17
CA LEU A 310 -6.96 -25.39 20.56
C LEU A 310 -7.04 -26.61 21.49
N PRO A 311 -6.45 -26.55 22.70
CA PRO A 311 -6.46 -27.68 23.64
C PRO A 311 -7.86 -28.14 24.06
N ASP A 312 -8.83 -27.23 24.10
CA ASP A 312 -10.24 -27.48 24.43
C ASP A 312 -11.13 -27.65 23.18
N GLY A 313 -10.56 -27.50 21.99
CA GLY A 313 -11.24 -27.65 20.70
C GLY A 313 -12.30 -26.58 20.39
N PHE A 314 -12.42 -25.53 21.22
CA PHE A 314 -13.47 -24.53 21.07
C PHE A 314 -12.92 -23.18 20.66
N ASP A 315 -12.97 -22.89 19.36
CA ASP A 315 -12.88 -21.53 18.84
C ASP A 315 -14.31 -21.02 18.61
N GLY A 316 -14.75 -20.04 19.41
CA GLY A 316 -16.08 -19.46 19.30
C GLY A 316 -16.40 -18.79 17.95
N TYR A 317 -15.41 -18.69 17.06
CA TYR A 317 -15.53 -18.12 15.73
C TYR A 317 -15.26 -19.13 14.60
N LYS A 318 -14.10 -19.81 14.56
CA LYS A 318 -13.69 -20.72 13.46
C LYS A 318 -13.07 -22.04 13.94
N THR A 319 -13.86 -22.88 14.62
CA THR A 319 -13.41 -24.19 15.17
C THR A 319 -12.62 -25.09 14.22
N ALA A 320 -12.99 -25.14 12.93
CA ALA A 320 -12.39 -26.03 11.94
C ALA A 320 -11.16 -25.44 11.21
N ASN A 321 -10.82 -24.16 11.41
CA ASN A 321 -9.77 -23.49 10.63
C ASN A 321 -8.37 -23.72 11.22
N ASN A 322 -7.91 -24.96 11.24
CA ASN A 322 -6.62 -25.34 11.81
C ASN A 322 -5.90 -26.40 10.98
N ARG A 323 -4.61 -26.61 11.30
CA ARG A 323 -3.68 -27.40 10.49
C ARG A 323 -4.10 -28.87 10.39
N LEU A 324 -4.67 -29.41 11.46
CA LEU A 324 -5.10 -30.81 11.50
C LEU A 324 -6.32 -31.02 10.60
N GLU A 325 -7.29 -30.11 10.69
CA GLU A 325 -8.50 -30.15 9.87
C GLU A 325 -8.20 -29.90 8.40
N LEU A 326 -7.34 -28.94 8.05
CA LEU A 326 -6.88 -28.75 6.68
C LEU A 326 -6.24 -30.02 6.12
N LYS A 327 -5.33 -30.66 6.88
CA LYS A 327 -4.68 -31.91 6.45
C LYS A 327 -5.66 -33.06 6.28
N ARG A 328 -6.66 -33.16 7.16
CA ARG A 328 -7.67 -34.23 7.15
C ARG A 328 -8.69 -34.03 6.02
N GLN A 329 -9.15 -32.80 5.84
CA GLN A 329 -10.23 -32.47 4.92
C GLN A 329 -9.75 -32.13 3.52
N ARG A 330 -8.53 -31.58 3.34
CA ARG A 330 -7.96 -31.19 2.03
C ARG A 330 -6.46 -31.56 1.95
N PRO A 331 -6.11 -32.85 1.97
CA PRO A 331 -4.70 -33.28 1.97
C PRO A 331 -3.92 -32.80 0.74
N GLU A 332 -4.57 -32.63 -0.42
CA GLU A 332 -3.95 -32.14 -1.65
C GLU A 332 -3.56 -30.66 -1.53
N LEU A 333 -4.46 -29.82 -1.01
CA LEU A 333 -4.17 -28.41 -0.74
C LEU A 333 -3.08 -28.27 0.33
N PHE A 334 -3.14 -29.09 1.38
CA PHE A 334 -2.12 -29.12 2.42
C PHE A 334 -0.73 -29.45 1.84
N ALA A 335 -0.63 -30.50 1.03
CA ALA A 335 0.62 -30.89 0.38
C ALA A 335 1.12 -29.80 -0.59
N TYR A 336 0.21 -29.13 -1.28
CA TYR A 336 0.55 -27.99 -2.13
C TYR A 336 1.16 -26.84 -1.33
N LEU A 337 0.59 -26.48 -0.18
CA LEU A 337 1.16 -25.44 0.69
C LEU A 337 2.56 -25.82 1.19
N GLU A 338 2.79 -27.08 1.56
CA GLU A 338 4.14 -27.56 1.92
C GLU A 338 5.14 -27.35 0.78
N GLN A 339 4.76 -27.68 -0.45
CA GLN A 339 5.60 -27.48 -1.64
C GLN A 339 5.83 -25.99 -1.94
N ALA A 340 4.78 -25.17 -1.86
CA ALA A 340 4.85 -23.73 -2.11
C ALA A 340 5.78 -23.03 -1.12
N PHE A 341 5.65 -23.31 0.18
CA PHE A 341 6.54 -22.74 1.20
C PHE A 341 7.98 -23.26 1.09
N ALA A 342 8.18 -24.53 0.71
CA ALA A 342 9.50 -25.07 0.41
C ALA A 342 10.14 -24.38 -0.81
N ALA A 343 9.36 -24.11 -1.87
CA ALA A 343 9.84 -23.42 -3.06
C ALA A 343 10.27 -21.98 -2.75
N LEU A 344 9.49 -21.24 -1.95
CA LEU A 344 9.89 -19.91 -1.46
C LEU A 344 11.16 -19.96 -0.61
N SER A 345 11.32 -21.01 0.20
CA SER A 345 12.47 -21.16 1.09
C SER A 345 13.77 -21.52 0.37
N ASN A 346 13.68 -22.12 -0.81
CA ASN A 346 14.84 -22.54 -1.60
C ASN A 346 15.18 -21.56 -2.73
N ARG A 347 14.54 -20.39 -2.79
CA ARG A 347 14.86 -19.38 -3.80
C ARG A 347 16.29 -18.86 -3.59
N PRO A 348 17.17 -18.92 -4.61
CA PRO A 348 18.46 -18.28 -4.51
C PRO A 348 18.26 -16.77 -4.36
N ALA A 349 18.95 -16.15 -3.41
CA ALA A 349 18.89 -14.71 -3.11
C ALA A 349 19.30 -13.78 -4.28
N ALA A 350 19.62 -14.34 -5.46
CA ALA A 350 20.30 -13.66 -6.56
C ALA A 350 19.39 -13.26 -7.74
N LEU A 351 18.06 -13.27 -7.58
CA LEU A 351 17.14 -12.73 -8.60
C LEU A 351 16.57 -11.37 -8.14
N GLU A 352 17.46 -10.46 -7.77
CA GLU A 352 17.16 -9.03 -7.66
C GLU A 352 17.64 -8.33 -8.94
N ALA A 353 16.68 -7.85 -9.75
CA ALA A 353 16.76 -6.78 -10.76
C ALA A 353 15.85 -7.07 -11.96
N VAL A 354 14.54 -7.18 -11.75
CA VAL A 354 13.56 -6.88 -12.81
C VAL A 354 12.37 -6.16 -12.19
N SER A 355 12.52 -4.85 -12.01
CA SER A 355 11.51 -3.81 -12.26
C SER A 355 12.03 -2.48 -11.74
#